data_AF-A0A916RBZ3-F1
#
_entry.id   AF-A0A916RBZ3-F1
#
_cell.length_a   1.000
_cell.length_b   1.000
_cell.length_c   1.000
_cell.angle_alpha   90.00
_cell.angle_beta   90.00
_cell.angle_gamma   90.00
#
_symmetry.space_group_name_H-M   'P 1'
#
loop_
_entity.id
_entity.type
_entity.pdbx_description
1 polymer ?
#
loop_
_entity_poly.entity_id
_entity_poly.type
_entity_poly.pdbx_seq_one_letter_code
_entity_poly.pdbx_strand_id
1 'polypeptide(L)'
;MALTEFDRAIDIDKRHSDAYIYRGDVKEKLEDYQGAIDDYNQAIKLDATHPKAYYRRGNVLRKVGDNWGAIADYNQAIRLNPNYTSAKHRSYVHVDTGTTETFIQE
;
A
#
# COMPACT_ATOMS: atom_id res chain seq x y z
N MET A 1 27.64 -16.60 -12.11
CA MET A 1 27.80 -15.13 -12.26
C MET A 1 26.48 -14.44 -12.57
N ALA A 2 25.54 -15.02 -13.32
CA ALA A 2 24.23 -14.39 -13.60
C ALA A 2 23.33 -14.17 -12.36
N LEU A 3 23.22 -15.15 -11.45
CA LEU A 3 22.36 -15.04 -10.25
C LEU A 3 22.74 -13.84 -9.36
N THR A 4 24.03 -13.60 -9.15
CA THR A 4 24.53 -12.49 -8.34
C THR A 4 24.23 -11.11 -8.95
N GLU A 5 24.21 -11.00 -10.28
CA GLU A 5 23.83 -9.75 -10.96
C GLU A 5 22.32 -9.50 -10.87
N PHE A 6 21.49 -10.56 -10.94
CA PHE A 6 20.05 -10.45 -10.69
C PHE A 6 19.73 -10.03 -9.26
N ASP A 7 20.42 -10.58 -8.26
CA ASP A 7 20.25 -10.19 -6.86
C ASP A 7 20.60 -8.71 -6.63
N ARG A 8 21.64 -8.20 -7.30
CA ARG A 8 22.01 -6.78 -7.27
C ARG A 8 20.95 -5.90 -7.93
N ALA A 9 20.42 -6.32 -9.07
CA ALA A 9 19.35 -5.58 -9.76
C ALA A 9 18.10 -5.46 -8.86
N ILE A 10 17.70 -6.57 -8.22
CA ILE A 10 16.58 -6.59 -7.27
C ILE A 10 16.84 -5.67 -6.08
N ASP A 11 18.06 -5.63 -5.53
CA ASP A 11 18.42 -4.73 -4.43
C ASP A 11 18.35 -3.25 -4.83
N ILE A 12 18.83 -2.91 -6.04
CA ILE A 12 18.76 -1.54 -6.56
C ILE A 12 17.30 -1.09 -6.73
N ASP A 13 16.45 -1.93 -7.31
CA ASP A 13 15.03 -1.61 -7.51
C ASP A 13 14.30 -1.41 -6.18
N LYS A 14 14.60 -2.23 -5.17
CA LYS A 14 14.07 -2.06 -3.80
C LYS A 14 14.49 -0.72 -3.19
N ARG A 15 15.78 -0.37 -3.29
CA ARG A 15 16.29 0.90 -2.78
C ARG A 15 15.70 2.10 -3.49
N HIS A 16 15.44 1.99 -4.80
CA HIS A 16 14.71 3.02 -5.53
C HIS A 16 13.25 3.11 -5.07
N SER A 17 12.56 1.97 -4.88
CA SER A 17 11.20 1.94 -4.35
C SER A 17 11.11 2.65 -3.00
N ASP A 18 12.02 2.35 -2.07
CA ASP A 18 12.12 3.02 -0.77
C ASP A 18 12.26 4.54 -0.91
N ALA A 19 13.13 5.01 -1.80
CA ALA A 19 13.33 6.44 -2.03
C ALA A 19 12.05 7.16 -2.47
N TYR A 20 11.26 6.54 -3.35
CA TYR A 20 9.95 7.07 -3.74
C TYR A 20 8.94 7.05 -2.59
N ILE A 21 8.92 6.00 -1.76
CA ILE A 21 8.08 5.95 -0.54
C ILE A 21 8.42 7.12 0.39
N TYR A 22 9.70 7.35 0.66
CA TYR A 22 10.12 8.45 1.55
C TYR A 22 9.78 9.83 0.98
N ARG A 23 9.93 10.03 -0.34
CA ARG A 23 9.53 11.28 -0.99
C ARG A 23 8.01 11.49 -0.93
N GLY A 24 7.24 10.43 -1.16
CA GLY A 24 5.78 10.43 -0.98
C GLY A 24 5.37 10.80 0.44
N ASP A 25 6.03 10.22 1.46
CA ASP A 25 5.77 10.53 2.88
C ASP A 25 6.04 12.02 3.20
N VAL A 26 7.05 12.63 2.56
CA VAL A 26 7.32 14.08 2.71
C VAL A 26 6.23 14.91 2.03
N LYS A 27 5.84 14.57 0.81
CA LYS A 27 4.76 15.27 0.09
C LYS A 27 3.41 15.16 0.79
N GLU A 28 3.08 14.00 1.34
CA GLU A 28 1.88 13.80 2.16
C GLU A 28 1.84 14.78 3.35
N LYS A 29 2.99 14.96 4.02
CA LYS A 29 3.12 15.92 5.14
C LYS A 29 3.01 17.37 4.70
N LEU A 30 3.40 17.67 3.47
CA LEU A 30 3.25 18.98 2.83
C LEU A 30 1.86 19.16 2.20
N GLU A 31 0.95 18.20 2.39
CA GLU A 31 -0.40 18.18 1.81
C GLU A 31 -0.45 18.14 0.26
N ASP A 32 0.69 17.87 -0.39
CA ASP A 32 0.76 17.52 -1.81
C ASP A 32 0.33 16.06 -2.01
N TYR A 33 -0.97 15.82 -1.89
CA TYR A 33 -1.55 14.48 -1.95
C TYR A 33 -1.40 13.84 -3.34
N GLN A 34 -1.56 14.61 -4.41
CA GLN A 34 -1.39 14.08 -5.77
C GLN A 34 0.06 13.69 -6.02
N GLY A 35 1.02 14.55 -5.65
CA GLY A 35 2.43 14.24 -5.79
C GLY A 35 2.88 13.07 -4.90
N ALA A 36 2.25 12.87 -3.74
CA ALA A 36 2.48 11.69 -2.90
C ALA A 36 1.95 10.41 -3.55
N ILE A 37 0.74 10.43 -4.12
CA ILE A 37 0.15 9.31 -4.86
C ILE A 37 1.06 8.91 -6.04
N ASP A 38 1.56 9.88 -6.79
CA ASP A 38 2.45 9.63 -7.94
C ASP A 38 3.76 8.97 -7.51
N ASP A 39 4.31 9.37 -6.36
CA ASP A 39 5.51 8.76 -5.80
C ASP A 39 5.25 7.33 -5.33
N TYR A 40 4.15 7.08 -4.63
CA TYR A 40 3.80 5.71 -4.23
C TYR A 40 3.49 4.82 -5.42
N ASN A 41 2.88 5.35 -6.48
CA ASN A 41 2.70 4.64 -7.75
C ASN A 41 4.04 4.21 -8.35
N GLN A 42 5.05 5.07 -8.31
CA GLN A 42 6.37 4.73 -8.81
C GLN A 42 7.09 3.71 -7.92
N ALA A 43 6.94 3.81 -6.60
CA ALA A 43 7.44 2.78 -5.67
C ALA A 43 6.83 1.40 -5.97
N ILE A 44 5.52 1.34 -6.22
CA ILE A 44 4.81 0.10 -6.56
C ILE A 44 5.26 -0.47 -7.92
N LYS A 45 5.56 0.40 -8.90
CA LYS A 45 6.09 -0.05 -10.21
C LYS A 45 7.48 -0.68 -10.09
N LEU A 46 8.31 -0.16 -9.18
CA LEU A 46 9.66 -0.68 -8.93
C LEU A 46 9.64 -1.94 -8.06
N ASP A 47 8.76 -1.98 -7.07
CA ASP A 47 8.56 -3.16 -6.21
C ASP A 47 7.07 -3.33 -5.87
N ALA A 48 6.40 -4.15 -6.69
CA ALA A 48 4.99 -4.51 -6.50
C ALA A 48 4.76 -5.42 -5.27
N THR A 49 5.83 -5.88 -4.62
CA THR A 49 5.77 -6.68 -3.41
C THR A 49 5.99 -5.86 -2.13
N HIS A 50 6.15 -4.54 -2.25
CA HIS A 50 6.40 -3.66 -1.11
C HIS A 50 5.09 -3.27 -0.39
N PRO A 51 4.72 -3.88 0.76
CA PRO A 51 3.42 -3.64 1.41
C PRO A 51 3.23 -2.19 1.88
N LYS A 52 4.32 -1.55 2.34
CA LYS A 52 4.30 -0.15 2.80
C LYS A 52 3.84 0.83 1.72
N ALA A 53 4.22 0.62 0.44
CA ALA A 53 3.87 1.53 -0.64
C ALA A 53 2.34 1.57 -0.86
N TYR A 54 1.71 0.40 -0.90
CA TYR A 54 0.25 0.29 -0.93
C TYR A 54 -0.40 0.90 0.31
N TYR A 55 0.09 0.57 1.50
CA TYR A 55 -0.46 1.13 2.74
C TYR A 55 -0.43 2.66 2.78
N ARG A 56 0.69 3.26 2.35
CA ARG A 56 0.87 4.70 2.30
C ARG A 56 -0.03 5.35 1.25
N ARG A 57 -0.10 4.78 0.04
CA ARG A 57 -1.01 5.25 -1.01
C ARG A 57 -2.46 5.19 -0.54
N GLY A 58 -2.88 4.10 0.11
CA GLY A 58 -4.21 3.98 0.67
C GLY A 58 -4.55 5.05 1.72
N ASN A 59 -3.59 5.43 2.57
CA ASN A 59 -3.80 6.55 3.51
C ASN A 59 -4.07 7.88 2.82
N VAL A 60 -3.35 8.16 1.72
CA VAL A 60 -3.52 9.39 0.96
C VAL A 60 -4.81 9.36 0.13
N LEU A 61 -5.14 8.23 -0.50
CA LEU A 61 -6.41 8.03 -1.22
C LEU A 61 -7.62 8.31 -0.32
N ARG A 62 -7.58 7.82 0.93
CA ARG A 62 -8.62 8.11 1.93
C ARG A 62 -8.69 9.61 2.26
N LYS A 63 -7.56 10.33 2.33
CA LYS A 63 -7.54 11.78 2.59
C LYS A 63 -8.16 12.59 1.45
N VAL A 64 -8.01 12.15 0.20
CA VAL A 64 -8.61 12.79 -0.97
C VAL A 64 -10.02 12.29 -1.28
N GLY A 65 -10.57 11.39 -0.47
CA GLY A 65 -11.95 10.90 -0.57
C GLY A 65 -12.13 9.64 -1.44
N ASP A 66 -11.05 9.08 -1.99
CA ASP A 66 -11.08 7.82 -2.73
C ASP A 66 -11.01 6.62 -1.76
N ASN A 67 -12.15 6.33 -1.14
CA ASN A 67 -12.27 5.25 -0.17
C ASN A 67 -12.11 3.86 -0.81
N TRP A 68 -12.63 3.67 -2.03
CA TRP A 68 -12.54 2.40 -2.74
C TRP A 68 -11.09 2.08 -3.14
N GLY A 69 -10.37 3.07 -3.68
CA GLY A 69 -8.95 2.94 -3.98
C GLY A 69 -8.12 2.67 -2.72
N ALA A 70 -8.42 3.36 -1.62
CA ALA A 70 -7.76 3.12 -0.34
C ALA A 70 -7.93 1.69 0.16
N ILE A 71 -9.13 1.13 0.02
CA ILE A 71 -9.46 -0.21 0.51
C ILE A 71 -8.82 -1.29 -0.35
N ALA A 72 -8.79 -1.10 -1.68
CA ALA A 72 -8.02 -1.96 -2.58
C ALA A 72 -6.54 -2.03 -2.17
N ASP A 73 -5.95 -0.88 -1.84
CA ASP A 73 -4.55 -0.78 -1.41
C ASP A 73 -4.28 -1.38 -0.03
N TYR A 74 -5.16 -1.14 0.94
CA TYR A 74 -5.04 -1.78 2.25
C TYR A 74 -5.13 -3.30 2.15
N ASN A 75 -6.04 -3.81 1.31
CA ASN A 75 -6.16 -5.24 1.06
C ASN A 75 -4.89 -5.81 0.42
N GLN A 76 -4.28 -5.10 -0.53
CA GLN A 76 -3.01 -5.52 -1.13
C GLN A 76 -1.86 -5.51 -0.11
N ALA A 77 -1.77 -4.47 0.72
CA ALA A 77 -0.76 -4.40 1.78
C ALA A 77 -0.87 -5.57 2.77
N ILE A 78 -2.11 -5.93 3.17
CA ILE A 78 -2.39 -7.07 4.06
C ILE A 78 -2.04 -8.40 3.39
N ARG A 79 -2.37 -8.58 2.09
CA ARG A 79 -1.99 -9.78 1.34
C ARG A 79 -0.48 -9.98 1.28
N LEU A 80 0.28 -8.90 1.08
CA LEU A 80 1.74 -8.92 1.01
C LEU A 80 2.40 -9.09 2.39
N ASN A 81 1.85 -8.47 3.43
CA ASN A 81 2.33 -8.61 4.79
C ASN A 81 1.17 -8.53 5.79
N PRO A 82 0.76 -9.68 6.38
CA PRO A 82 -0.32 -9.74 7.36
C PRO A 82 -0.12 -8.89 8.62
N ASN A 83 1.09 -8.39 8.91
CA ASN A 83 1.32 -7.49 10.04
C ASN A 83 0.69 -6.09 9.85
N TYR A 84 0.30 -5.73 8.62
CA TYR A 84 -0.51 -4.55 8.37
C TYR A 84 -1.97 -4.72 8.87
N THR A 85 -2.36 -5.90 9.33
CA THR A 85 -3.69 -6.22 9.85
C THR A 85 -3.91 -5.76 11.31
N SER A 86 -3.54 -4.52 11.65
CA SER A 86 -3.92 -3.98 12.96
C SER A 86 -5.45 -3.85 13.05
N ALA A 87 -6.02 -3.95 14.26
CA ALA A 87 -7.47 -4.04 14.49
C ALA A 87 -8.27 -2.87 13.86
N LYS A 88 -7.65 -1.69 13.68
CA LYS A 88 -8.25 -0.56 12.96
C LYS A 88 -8.45 -0.86 11.48
N HIS A 89 -7.51 -1.54 10.81
CA HIS A 89 -7.59 -1.86 9.38
C HIS A 89 -8.59 -2.99 9.09
N ARG A 90 -8.74 -3.99 9.97
CA ARG A 90 -9.83 -4.98 9.83
C ARG A 90 -11.19 -4.32 9.89
N SER A 91 -11.37 -3.34 10.78
CA SER A 91 -12.64 -2.62 10.87
C SER A 91 -12.97 -1.86 9.58
N TYR A 92 -11.98 -1.25 8.91
CA TYR A 92 -12.21 -0.62 7.59
C TYR A 92 -12.51 -1.63 6.48
N VAL A 93 -11.81 -2.76 6.46
CA VAL A 93 -12.09 -3.84 5.48
C VAL A 93 -13.47 -4.45 5.72
N HIS A 94 -13.87 -4.70 6.97
CA HIS A 94 -15.16 -5.33 7.31
C HIS A 94 -16.35 -4.40 7.11
N VAL A 95 -16.18 -3.09 7.32
CA VAL A 95 -17.25 -2.10 7.09
C VAL A 95 -17.56 -1.96 5.59
N ASP A 96 -16.59 -2.23 4.72
CA ASP A 96 -16.72 -1.97 3.28
C ASP A 96 -16.95 -3.23 2.42
N THR A 97 -16.60 -4.43 2.90
CA THR A 97 -16.88 -5.67 2.15
C THR A 97 -18.35 -6.08 2.15
N GLY A 98 -19.26 -5.37 2.82
CA GLY A 98 -20.70 -5.65 2.75
C GLY A 98 -21.12 -7.07 3.17
N THR A 99 -20.21 -7.88 3.72
CA THR A 99 -20.50 -9.23 4.19
C THR A 99 -20.95 -9.17 5.64
N THR A 100 -22.14 -8.60 5.85
CA THR A 100 -23.14 -9.34 6.61
C THR A 100 -23.51 -10.59 5.80
N GLU A 101 -22.69 -11.63 5.86
CA GLU A 101 -23.28 -12.97 5.84
C GLU A 101 -23.64 -13.28 7.28
N THR A 102 -24.82 -12.80 7.66
CA THR A 102 -25.59 -13.45 8.72
C THR A 102 -25.86 -14.88 8.26
N PHE A 103 -25.01 -15.82 8.63
CA PHE A 103 -25.47 -17.21 8.77
C PHE A 103 -25.98 -17.37 10.19
N ILE A 104 -27.28 -17.09 10.38
CA ILE A 104 -28.04 -17.87 11.34
C ILE A 104 -28.17 -19.26 10.70
N GLN A 105 -27.61 -20.27 11.36
CA GLN A 105 -28.22 -21.60 11.36
C GLN A 105 -28.24 -22.08 12.82
N GLU A 106 -29.46 -22.12 13.33
CA GLU A 106 -30.05 -22.88 14.46
C GLU A 106 -29.22 -23.11 15.73
#